data_AF-A0A3M8HCG8-F1
#
_entry.id   AF-A0A3M8HCG8-F1
#
_cell.length_a   1.000
_cell.length_b   1.000
_cell.length_c   1.000
_cell.angle_alpha   90.00
_cell.angle_beta   90.00
_cell.angle_gamma   90.00
#
_symmetry.space_group_name_H-M   'P 1'
#
loop_
_entity.id
_entity.type
_entity.pdbx_description
1 polymer ?
#
loop_
_entity_poly.entity_id
_entity_poly.type
_entity_poly.pdbx_seq_one_letter_code
_entity_poly.pdbx_strand_id
1 'polypeptide(L)'
;MDDQLFKLQLEDGSEQLCKVVITFDTDDQSYVLYSLVDEEGNESEEISALRYELGDNGEMTNFSSLETEEEWDMVDEVLNTLIAEFGEDGNYFTISDENGEEIVCEVIHRFELEEFNKSYILYTFADQEEVGEIYAAAYIPGENGEVLDLLPIEKEEEWKQVEKEVEALSE
;
A
#
# COMPACT_ATOMS: atom_id res chain seq x y z
N MET A 1 -15.24 -9.64 -6.06
CA MET A 1 -15.43 -9.04 -4.72
C MET A 1 -16.54 -8.01 -4.87
N ASP A 2 -17.52 -8.01 -3.98
CA ASP A 2 -18.61 -7.03 -4.05
C ASP A 2 -18.03 -5.64 -3.77
N ASP A 3 -18.13 -4.73 -4.73
CA ASP A 3 -17.67 -3.35 -4.62
C ASP A 3 -18.63 -2.62 -3.66
N GLN A 4 -18.28 -2.65 -2.37
CA GLN A 4 -19.11 -2.05 -1.33
C GLN A 4 -18.74 -0.57 -1.20
N LEU A 5 -19.65 0.31 -1.59
CA LEU A 5 -19.50 1.77 -1.48
C LEU A 5 -20.32 2.29 -0.31
N PHE A 6 -19.79 3.27 0.42
CA PHE A 6 -20.53 4.03 1.42
C PHE A 6 -20.28 5.53 1.25
N LYS A 7 -21.14 6.34 1.88
CA LYS A 7 -21.01 7.80 1.86
C LYS A 7 -20.65 8.30 3.24
N LEU A 8 -19.54 9.01 3.33
CA LEU A 8 -19.11 9.67 4.54
C LEU A 8 -19.60 11.12 4.53
N GLN A 9 -20.27 11.56 5.58
CA GLN A 9 -20.63 12.97 5.73
C GLN A 9 -19.47 13.72 6.40
N LEU A 10 -18.87 14.66 5.67
CA LEU A 10 -17.80 15.52 6.19
C LEU A 10 -18.36 16.63 7.09
N GLU A 11 -17.50 17.21 7.93
CA GLU A 11 -17.87 18.29 8.87
C GLU A 11 -18.42 19.54 8.18
N ASP A 12 -18.04 19.80 6.92
CA ASP A 12 -18.56 20.91 6.11
C ASP A 12 -19.98 20.65 5.56
N GLY A 13 -20.52 19.45 5.78
CA GLY A 13 -21.84 19.01 5.31
C GLY A 13 -21.85 18.44 3.90
N SER A 14 -20.70 18.33 3.24
CA SER A 14 -20.52 17.61 1.98
C SER A 14 -20.49 16.09 2.19
N GLU A 15 -20.94 15.35 1.18
CA GLU A 15 -20.88 13.88 1.14
C GLU A 15 -19.65 13.46 0.34
N GLN A 16 -18.76 12.67 0.93
CA GLN A 16 -17.64 12.04 0.25
C GLN A 16 -17.99 10.58 -0.05
N LEU A 17 -17.74 10.13 -1.28
CA LEU A 17 -17.96 8.74 -1.65
C LEU A 17 -16.71 7.93 -1.31
N CYS A 18 -16.90 6.83 -0.60
CA CYS A 18 -15.81 5.97 -0.14
C CYS A 18 -16.06 4.54 -0.59
N LYS A 19 -15.01 3.88 -1.06
CA LYS A 19 -15.02 2.47 -1.45
C LYS A 19 -14.41 1.62 -0.36
N VAL A 20 -15.17 0.67 0.16
CA VAL A 20 -14.71 -0.27 1.17
C VAL A 20 -13.68 -1.20 0.54
N VAL A 21 -12.50 -1.23 1.14
CA VAL A 21 -11.43 -2.15 0.79
C VAL A 21 -11.58 -3.42 1.62
N ILE A 22 -11.63 -3.29 2.93
CA ILE A 22 -11.84 -4.40 3.87
C ILE A 22 -12.49 -3.91 5.16
N THR A 23 -13.22 -4.80 5.81
CA THR A 23 -13.80 -4.58 7.14
C THR A 23 -13.37 -5.67 8.07
N PHE A 24 -13.02 -5.32 9.30
CA PHE A 24 -12.72 -6.29 10.33
C PHE A 24 -13.31 -5.84 11.66
N ASP A 25 -13.72 -6.81 12.47
CA ASP A 25 -14.25 -6.61 13.81
C ASP A 25 -13.25 -7.10 14.86
N THR A 26 -13.17 -6.34 15.96
CA THR A 26 -12.47 -6.71 17.18
C THR A 26 -13.50 -6.99 18.28
N ASP A 27 -13.07 -7.51 19.44
CA ASP A 27 -13.95 -7.76 20.57
C ASP A 27 -14.70 -6.50 21.07
N ASP A 28 -14.12 -5.31 20.85
CA ASP A 28 -14.67 -4.04 21.35
C ASP A 28 -15.23 -3.14 20.22
N GLN A 29 -14.67 -3.18 19.01
CA GLN A 29 -15.00 -2.21 17.96
C GLN A 29 -14.85 -2.76 16.53
N SER A 30 -15.54 -2.17 15.56
CA SER A 30 -15.42 -2.53 14.14
C SER A 30 -14.71 -1.44 13.34
N TYR A 31 -13.87 -1.86 12.41
CA TYR A 31 -12.98 -1.01 11.61
C TYR A 31 -13.19 -1.27 10.12
N VAL A 32 -13.17 -0.20 9.34
CA VAL A 32 -13.28 -0.23 7.89
C VAL A 32 -12.11 0.51 7.27
N LEU A 33 -11.41 -0.16 6.35
CA LEU A 33 -10.44 0.44 5.45
C LEU A 33 -11.18 0.81 4.15
N TYR A 34 -10.93 2.01 3.65
CA TYR A 34 -11.59 2.52 2.46
C TYR A 34 -10.69 3.45 1.66
N SER A 35 -10.92 3.51 0.35
CA SER A 35 -10.34 4.52 -0.54
C SER A 35 -11.38 5.59 -0.87
N LEU A 36 -10.90 6.81 -1.10
CA LEU A 36 -11.76 7.91 -1.55
C LEU A 36 -12.11 7.73 -3.02
N VAL A 37 -13.33 8.09 -3.41
CA VAL A 37 -13.79 8.02 -4.79
C VAL A 37 -14.19 9.41 -5.26
N ASP A 38 -13.54 9.88 -6.32
CA ASP A 38 -13.82 11.19 -6.91
C ASP A 38 -15.16 11.19 -7.67
N GLU A 39 -15.65 12.37 -8.05
CA GLU A 39 -16.89 12.54 -8.84
C GLU A 39 -16.85 11.78 -10.18
N GLU A 40 -15.66 11.55 -10.72
CA GLU A 40 -15.44 10.74 -11.94
C GLU A 40 -15.55 9.22 -11.70
N GLY A 41 -15.66 8.78 -10.45
CA GLY A 41 -15.69 7.37 -10.07
C GLY A 41 -14.29 6.73 -10.00
N ASN A 42 -13.23 7.54 -10.03
CA ASN A 42 -11.86 7.08 -9.84
C ASN A 42 -11.60 6.87 -8.35
N GLU A 43 -11.07 5.71 -8.00
CA GLU A 43 -10.61 5.42 -6.64
C GLU A 43 -9.22 6.00 -6.39
N SER A 44 -9.03 6.58 -5.20
CA SER A 44 -7.75 7.06 -4.73
C SER A 44 -6.86 5.89 -4.31
N GLU A 45 -5.56 6.00 -4.56
CA GLU A 45 -4.55 5.04 -4.11
C GLU A 45 -4.31 5.13 -2.60
N GLU A 46 -4.76 6.22 -1.96
CA GLU A 46 -4.66 6.39 -0.51
C GLU A 46 -5.75 5.59 0.23
N ILE A 47 -5.32 4.67 1.10
CA ILE A 47 -6.21 3.91 1.97
C ILE A 47 -6.33 4.61 3.32
N SER A 48 -7.57 4.93 3.70
CA SER A 48 -7.92 5.50 5.00
C SER A 48 -8.65 4.47 5.86
N ALA A 49 -8.64 4.67 7.19
CA ALA A 49 -9.36 3.82 8.13
C ALA A 49 -10.29 4.61 9.05
N LEU A 50 -11.45 4.02 9.37
CA LEU A 50 -12.42 4.56 10.31
C LEU A 50 -13.04 3.45 11.15
N ARG A 51 -13.47 3.80 12.35
CA ARG A 51 -14.36 2.97 13.17
C ARG A 51 -15.79 3.13 12.71
N TYR A 52 -16.57 2.06 12.76
CA TYR A 52 -17.98 2.09 12.44
C TYR A 52 -18.78 1.17 13.38
N GLU A 53 -20.09 1.37 13.42
CA GLU A 53 -21.05 0.49 14.07
C GLU A 53 -21.99 -0.09 13.01
N LEU A 54 -22.41 -1.34 13.18
CA LEU A 54 -23.42 -1.95 12.32
C LEU A 54 -24.83 -1.57 12.81
N GLY A 55 -25.60 -0.92 11.94
CA GLY A 55 -27.01 -0.66 12.16
C GLY A 55 -27.88 -1.93 12.12
N ASP A 56 -29.14 -1.81 12.53
CA ASP A 56 -30.12 -2.92 12.57
C ASP A 56 -30.33 -3.66 11.24
N ASN A 57 -30.00 -3.03 10.11
CA ASN A 57 -30.09 -3.59 8.76
C ASN A 57 -28.73 -3.99 8.17
N GLY A 58 -27.66 -3.95 8.96
CA GLY A 58 -26.30 -4.23 8.53
C GLY A 58 -25.61 -3.10 7.77
N GLU A 59 -26.16 -1.88 7.79
CA GLU A 59 -25.46 -0.71 7.24
C GLU A 59 -24.37 -0.20 8.20
N MET A 60 -23.24 0.25 7.66
CA MET A 60 -22.21 0.93 8.43
C MET A 60 -22.72 2.31 8.83
N THR A 61 -22.74 2.59 10.13
CA THR A 61 -23.14 3.87 10.69
C THR A 61 -22.14 4.31 11.75
N ASN A 62 -22.31 5.54 12.26
CA ASN A 62 -21.53 6.09 13.37
C ASN A 62 -20.00 6.07 13.13
N PHE A 63 -19.57 6.61 11.99
CA PHE A 63 -18.15 6.66 11.64
C PHE A 63 -17.36 7.56 12.57
N SER A 64 -16.23 7.07 13.09
CA SER A 64 -15.33 7.82 13.98
C SER A 64 -13.86 7.56 13.61
N SER A 65 -13.02 8.59 13.70
CA SER A 65 -11.57 8.45 13.49
C SER A 65 -10.91 7.56 14.55
N LEU A 66 -9.77 6.98 14.18
CA LEU A 66 -8.87 6.31 15.11
C LEU A 66 -8.18 7.37 15.98
N GLU A 67 -8.11 7.12 17.29
CA GLU A 67 -7.57 8.09 18.26
C GLU A 67 -6.33 7.57 18.99
N THR A 68 -6.09 6.26 18.93
CA THR A 68 -5.02 5.60 19.69
C THR A 68 -4.02 4.89 18.78
N GLU A 69 -2.75 4.83 19.22
CA GLU A 69 -1.69 4.12 18.50
C GLU A 69 -2.01 2.63 18.35
N GLU A 70 -2.66 2.00 19.33
CA GLU A 70 -3.07 0.59 19.26
C GLU A 70 -4.09 0.33 18.14
N GLU A 71 -5.00 1.27 17.88
CA GLU A 71 -5.92 1.17 16.76
C GLU A 71 -5.20 1.28 15.41
N TRP A 72 -4.21 2.17 15.33
CA TRP A 72 -3.40 2.35 14.13
C TRP A 72 -2.52 1.13 13.85
N ASP A 73 -1.89 0.57 14.89
CA ASP A 73 -1.07 -0.65 14.81
C ASP A 73 -1.88 -1.82 14.25
N MET A 74 -3.13 -2.01 14.72
CA MET A 74 -4.03 -3.03 14.17
C MET A 74 -4.42 -2.78 12.71
N VAL A 75 -4.69 -1.53 12.35
CA VAL A 75 -5.01 -1.17 10.96
C VAL A 75 -3.83 -1.43 10.05
N ASP A 76 -2.61 -1.09 10.49
CA ASP A 76 -1.38 -1.29 9.74
C ASP A 76 -1.12 -2.78 9.51
N GLU A 77 -1.25 -3.61 10.54
CA GLU A 77 -1.13 -5.08 10.43
C GLU A 77 -2.12 -5.67 9.41
N VAL A 78 -3.38 -5.23 9.44
CA VAL A 78 -4.41 -5.66 8.50
C VAL A 78 -4.11 -5.15 7.10
N LEU A 79 -3.65 -3.90 6.96
CA LEU A 79 -3.27 -3.31 5.69
C LEU A 79 -2.07 -4.02 5.07
N ASN A 80 -1.02 -4.31 5.84
CA ASN A 80 0.16 -5.06 5.39
C ASN A 80 -0.23 -6.47 4.94
N THR A 81 -1.11 -7.13 5.71
CA THR A 81 -1.67 -8.44 5.32
C THR A 81 -2.50 -8.33 4.04
N LEU A 82 -3.30 -7.27 3.88
CA LEU A 82 -4.09 -7.02 2.70
C LEU A 82 -3.20 -6.74 1.48
N ILE A 83 -2.15 -5.94 1.62
CA ILE A 83 -1.18 -5.69 0.53
C ILE A 83 -0.50 -7.00 0.14
N ALA A 84 -0.13 -7.84 1.12
CA ALA A 84 0.46 -9.14 0.88
C ALA A 84 -0.50 -10.16 0.23
N GLU A 85 -1.78 -10.16 0.61
CA GLU A 85 -2.77 -11.17 0.18
C GLU A 85 -3.61 -10.72 -1.04
N PHE A 86 -3.93 -9.43 -1.12
CA PHE A 86 -4.84 -8.81 -2.09
C PHE A 86 -4.21 -7.71 -2.94
N GLY A 87 -2.91 -7.43 -2.81
CA GLY A 87 -2.19 -6.54 -3.71
C GLY A 87 -2.19 -7.07 -5.14
N GLU A 88 -3.30 -6.92 -5.86
CA GLU A 88 -3.51 -7.43 -7.23
C GLU A 88 -2.65 -6.71 -8.28
N ASP A 89 -1.80 -5.75 -7.88
CA ASP A 89 -0.77 -5.18 -8.76
C ASP A 89 0.66 -5.31 -8.22
N GLY A 90 0.89 -5.88 -7.03
CA GLY A 90 2.23 -6.03 -6.43
C GLY A 90 3.06 -4.73 -6.39
N ASN A 91 2.43 -3.57 -6.61
CA ASN A 91 3.10 -2.28 -6.75
C ASN A 91 3.55 -1.70 -5.41
N TYR A 92 3.28 -2.38 -4.29
CA TYR A 92 3.76 -1.95 -2.98
C TYR A 92 4.31 -3.17 -2.23
N PHE A 93 5.37 -2.95 -1.44
CA PHE A 93 5.97 -3.95 -0.57
C PHE A 93 6.51 -3.27 0.69
N THR A 94 6.62 -4.00 1.78
CA THR A 94 7.20 -3.51 3.04
C THR A 94 8.62 -4.03 3.23
N ILE A 95 9.48 -3.20 3.79
CA ILE A 95 10.82 -3.60 4.24
C ILE A 95 11.01 -3.23 5.70
N SER A 96 11.62 -4.13 6.48
CA SER A 96 11.99 -3.83 7.87
C SER A 96 13.40 -3.22 7.92
N ASP A 97 13.52 -2.00 8.45
CA ASP A 97 14.82 -1.33 8.63
C ASP A 97 15.60 -1.91 9.83
N GLU A 98 16.87 -1.50 10.00
CA GLU A 98 17.74 -1.84 11.14
C GLU A 98 17.17 -1.48 12.54
N ASN A 99 16.15 -0.63 12.58
CA ASN A 99 15.40 -0.29 13.80
C ASN A 99 14.18 -1.19 14.06
N GLY A 100 13.83 -2.08 13.12
CA GLY A 100 12.61 -2.90 13.15
C GLY A 100 11.35 -2.13 12.77
N GLU A 101 11.49 -0.94 12.19
CA GLU A 101 10.39 -0.17 11.62
C GLU A 101 10.07 -0.69 10.22
N GLU A 102 8.80 -0.92 9.93
CA GLU A 102 8.34 -1.35 8.62
C GLU A 102 8.09 -0.14 7.73
N ILE A 103 8.83 -0.07 6.63
CA ILE A 103 8.76 1.03 5.68
C ILE A 103 7.99 0.54 4.45
N VAL A 104 6.88 1.20 4.15
CA VAL A 104 6.09 0.93 2.94
C VAL A 104 6.79 1.55 1.74
N CYS A 105 7.07 0.70 0.75
CA CYS A 105 7.76 1.05 -0.48
C CYS A 105 6.84 0.81 -1.68
N GLU A 106 6.75 1.80 -2.56
CA GLU A 106 6.06 1.71 -3.85
C GLU A 106 7.04 1.24 -4.92
N VAL A 107 6.71 0.12 -5.57
CA VAL A 107 7.40 -0.45 -6.72
C VAL A 107 7.04 0.34 -7.98
N ILE A 108 8.03 1.09 -8.45
CA ILE A 108 7.96 1.82 -9.73
C ILE A 108 8.13 0.86 -10.90
N HIS A 109 9.08 -0.08 -10.80
CA HIS A 109 9.38 -1.02 -11.89
C HIS A 109 10.09 -2.28 -11.42
N ARG A 110 9.84 -3.41 -12.10
CA ARG A 110 10.48 -4.70 -11.85
C ARG A 110 11.02 -5.28 -13.15
N PHE A 111 12.30 -5.63 -13.18
CA PHE A 111 12.94 -6.21 -14.35
C PHE A 111 13.95 -7.30 -13.95
N GLU A 112 14.25 -8.22 -14.85
CA GLU A 112 15.27 -9.25 -14.63
C GLU A 112 16.44 -9.05 -15.60
N LEU A 113 17.67 -9.22 -15.11
CA LEU A 113 18.85 -9.25 -15.98
C LEU A 113 19.30 -10.69 -16.13
N GLU A 114 18.99 -11.28 -17.28
CA GLU A 114 19.40 -12.65 -17.63
C GLU A 114 20.93 -12.83 -17.54
N GLU A 115 21.71 -11.77 -17.82
CA GLU A 115 23.18 -11.74 -17.68
C GLU A 115 23.66 -12.05 -16.26
N PHE A 116 22.91 -11.59 -15.25
CA PHE A 116 23.22 -11.80 -13.84
C PHE A 116 22.36 -12.89 -13.21
N ASN A 117 21.31 -13.33 -13.90
CA ASN A 117 20.29 -14.25 -13.40
C ASN A 117 19.69 -13.75 -12.08
N LYS A 118 19.45 -12.43 -12.02
CA LYS A 118 18.93 -11.71 -10.86
C LYS A 118 17.77 -10.83 -11.27
N SER A 119 16.84 -10.66 -10.34
CA SER A 119 15.73 -9.72 -10.47
C SER A 119 16.07 -8.42 -9.76
N TYR A 120 15.64 -7.31 -10.34
CA TYR A 120 15.89 -5.95 -9.90
C TYR A 120 14.55 -5.23 -9.75
N ILE A 121 14.49 -4.41 -8.71
CA ILE A 121 13.30 -3.64 -8.35
C ILE A 121 13.69 -2.19 -8.17
N LEU A 122 12.92 -1.32 -8.80
CA LEU A 122 12.95 0.13 -8.63
C LEU A 122 11.78 0.50 -7.74
N TYR A 123 12.05 1.19 -6.65
CA TYR A 123 11.05 1.57 -5.68
C TYR A 123 11.30 2.94 -5.06
N THR A 124 10.26 3.55 -4.53
CA THR A 124 10.31 4.78 -3.75
C THR A 124 9.64 4.56 -2.40
N PHE A 125 9.93 5.40 -1.42
CA PHE A 125 9.25 5.36 -0.13
C PHE A 125 7.87 6.01 -0.26
N ALA A 126 6.83 5.28 0.14
CA ALA A 126 5.45 5.78 0.11
C ALA A 126 5.14 6.80 1.22
N ASP A 127 5.99 6.87 2.25
CA ASP A 127 5.87 7.81 3.38
C ASP A 127 6.22 9.27 3.00
N GLN A 128 6.75 9.51 1.79
CA GLN A 128 7.19 10.85 1.37
C GLN A 128 6.12 11.56 0.53
N GLU A 129 5.66 12.73 1.01
CA GLU A 129 4.66 13.60 0.35
C GLU A 129 5.15 14.19 -1.00
N GLU A 130 6.46 14.11 -1.27
CA GLU A 130 7.08 14.38 -2.57
C GLU A 130 7.66 13.09 -3.14
N VAL A 131 7.51 12.86 -4.45
CA VAL A 131 8.10 11.72 -5.18
C VAL A 131 9.61 11.71 -4.89
N GLY A 132 10.03 10.80 -4.01
CA GLY A 132 11.37 10.76 -3.44
C GLY A 132 12.44 10.33 -4.45
N GLU A 133 13.68 10.18 -3.96
CA GLU A 133 14.74 9.54 -4.72
C GLU A 133 14.34 8.10 -5.08
N ILE A 134 14.45 7.71 -6.35
CA ILE A 134 14.19 6.32 -6.77
C ILE A 134 15.34 5.46 -6.29
N TYR A 135 15.01 4.43 -5.51
CA TYR A 135 15.94 3.42 -5.05
C TYR A 135 15.93 2.21 -5.97
N ALA A 136 17.09 1.56 -6.06
CA ALA A 136 17.26 0.35 -6.82
C ALA A 136 17.94 -0.72 -5.97
N ALA A 137 17.33 -1.90 -5.94
CA ALA A 137 17.90 -3.07 -5.28
C ALA A 137 17.70 -4.31 -6.16
N ALA A 138 18.55 -5.31 -5.97
CA ALA A 138 18.23 -6.65 -6.45
C ALA A 138 17.22 -7.27 -5.46
N TYR A 139 16.29 -8.08 -5.93
CA TYR A 139 15.32 -8.74 -5.06
C TYR A 139 15.22 -10.23 -5.33
N ILE A 140 14.82 -10.99 -4.31
CA ILE A 140 14.50 -12.41 -4.44
C ILE A 140 12.98 -12.54 -4.63
N PRO A 141 12.49 -12.92 -5.83
CA PRO A 141 11.07 -13.19 -6.02
C PRO A 141 10.67 -14.46 -5.25
N GLY A 142 9.57 -14.39 -4.51
CA GLY A 142 8.95 -15.56 -3.88
C GLY A 142 8.06 -16.36 -4.84
N GLU A 143 7.48 -17.44 -4.32
CA GLU A 143 6.68 -18.40 -5.11
C GLU A 143 5.45 -17.76 -5.79
N ASN A 144 4.97 -16.63 -5.25
CA ASN A 144 3.83 -15.88 -5.78
C ASN A 144 4.20 -14.50 -6.37
N GLY A 145 5.49 -14.21 -6.59
CA GLY A 145 5.93 -12.90 -7.11
C GLY A 145 6.10 -11.81 -6.05
N GLU A 146 6.02 -12.18 -4.77
CA GLU A 146 6.37 -11.37 -3.61
C GLU A 146 7.87 -11.04 -3.55
N VAL A 147 8.24 -9.95 -2.89
CA VAL A 147 9.64 -9.58 -2.62
C VAL A 147 10.05 -10.25 -1.30
N LEU A 148 10.81 -11.35 -1.37
CA LEU A 148 11.26 -12.07 -0.17
C LEU A 148 12.42 -11.37 0.55
N ASP A 149 13.34 -10.77 -0.21
CA ASP A 149 14.55 -10.18 0.33
C ASP A 149 15.11 -9.14 -0.66
N LEU A 150 15.69 -8.06 -0.13
CA LEU A 150 16.41 -7.06 -0.91
C LEU A 150 17.93 -7.22 -0.75
N LEU A 151 18.62 -7.27 -1.87
CA LEU A 151 20.05 -7.44 -1.99
C LEU A 151 20.69 -6.17 -2.55
N PRO A 152 21.80 -5.69 -1.95
CA PRO A 152 22.52 -4.54 -2.46
C PRO A 152 23.18 -4.83 -3.82
N ILE A 153 23.18 -3.83 -4.68
CA ILE A 153 23.82 -3.89 -6.00
C ILE A 153 25.28 -3.44 -5.85
N GLU A 154 26.21 -4.38 -5.87
CA GLU A 154 27.65 -4.08 -5.68
C GLU A 154 28.43 -3.88 -6.99
N LYS A 155 27.89 -4.37 -8.12
CA LYS A 155 28.61 -4.32 -9.41
C LYS A 155 28.24 -3.09 -10.22
N GLU A 156 29.25 -2.38 -10.70
CA GLU A 156 29.08 -1.23 -11.61
C GLU A 156 28.32 -1.61 -12.89
N GLU A 157 28.48 -2.84 -13.38
CA GLU A 157 27.77 -3.31 -14.57
C GLU A 157 26.28 -3.54 -14.33
N GLU A 158 25.90 -3.95 -13.10
CA GLU A 158 24.49 -4.05 -12.68
C GLU A 158 23.88 -2.64 -12.57
N TRP A 159 24.60 -1.69 -11.95
CA TRP A 159 24.18 -0.29 -11.84
C TRP A 159 23.93 0.37 -13.19
N LYS A 160 24.80 0.13 -14.16
CA LYS A 160 24.64 0.71 -15.50
C LYS A 160 23.32 0.30 -16.17
N GLN A 161 22.85 -0.91 -15.91
CA GLN A 161 21.58 -1.41 -16.44
C GLN A 161 20.39 -0.79 -15.70
N VAL A 162 20.50 -0.68 -14.38
CA VAL A 162 19.52 0.00 -13.51
C VAL A 162 19.37 1.47 -13.92
N GLU A 163 20.47 2.22 -14.05
CA GLU A 163 20.45 3.62 -14.46
C GLU A 163 19.74 3.81 -15.80
N LYS A 164 19.93 2.86 -16.73
CA LYS A 164 19.27 2.89 -18.03
C LYS A 164 17.75 2.70 -17.93
N GLU A 165 17.29 1.78 -17.08
CA GLU A 165 15.85 1.58 -16.84
C GLU A 165 15.23 2.78 -16.12
N VAL A 166 15.93 3.35 -15.12
CA VAL A 166 15.49 4.57 -14.41
C VAL A 166 15.40 5.77 -15.36
N GLU A 167 16.39 5.95 -16.23
CA GLU A 167 16.36 7.01 -17.27
C GLU A 167 15.18 6.79 -18.23
N ALA A 168 14.91 5.55 -18.63
CA ALA A 168 13.79 5.21 -19.50
C ALA A 168 12.41 5.43 -18.84
N LEU A 169 12.31 5.32 -17.52
CA LEU A 169 11.09 5.62 -16.75
C LEU A 169 10.88 7.12 -16.54
N SER A 170 11.95 7.91 -16.61
CA SER A 170 11.93 9.36 -16.39
C SER A 170 11.75 10.19 -17.68
N GLU A 171 11.70 9.55 -18.86
CA GLU A 171 11.64 10.20 -20.18
C GLU A 171 10.23 10.25 -20.82
#